data_AF-A0A1Y1MUI9-F1
#
_entry.id   AF-A0A1Y1MUI9-F1
#
_cell.length_a   1.000
_cell.length_b   1.000
_cell.length_c   1.000
_cell.angle_alpha   90.00
_cell.angle_beta   90.00
_cell.angle_gamma   90.00
#
_symmetry.space_group_name_H-M   'P 1'
#
loop_
_entity.id
_entity.type
_entity.pdbx_description
1 polymer ?
#
loop_
_entity_poly.entity_id
_entity_poly.type
_entity_poly.pdbx_seq_one_letter_code
_entity_poly.pdbx_strand_id
1 'polypeptide(L)'
;MEYMKSPEFKEFMESVKFVGFDPVKVKDSLMAIPGFTYEDMCACSYFFLSKGTNLTRILQKLNPSRKRELQGLISKYNLVSKINSPAAVTLARVAGCFPLAVLENLKKYREDRMPRPVTQDYFLSFSRVRFPRILMCNAIASLIPNEPFSTVTQSDLDKIIALITIYSAVESTFLNREHRDKSKPELYCIADTYVQLAYKSSIKSEEERQALVIYGQFAGVIDNCVLNPEISRLHDDLITHFKD
;
A
#
# COMPACT_ATOMS: atom_id res chain seq x y z
N MET A 1 -14.40 -27.09 27.61
CA MET A 1 -14.42 -25.65 27.31
C MET A 1 -13.60 -24.80 28.29
N GLU A 2 -13.40 -25.20 29.55
CA GLU A 2 -12.55 -24.45 30.50
C GLU A 2 -11.05 -24.46 30.17
N TYR A 3 -10.52 -25.57 29.62
CA TYR A 3 -9.12 -25.66 29.18
C TYR A 3 -8.74 -24.55 28.17
N MET A 4 -9.67 -24.15 27.30
CA MET A 4 -9.44 -23.06 26.33
C MET A 4 -9.34 -21.66 26.97
N LYS A 5 -9.68 -21.53 28.26
CA LYS A 5 -9.57 -20.28 29.01
C LYS A 5 -8.35 -20.25 29.94
N SER A 6 -7.61 -21.35 30.04
CA SER A 6 -6.47 -21.45 30.95
C SER A 6 -5.29 -20.57 30.49
N PRO A 7 -4.47 -20.04 31.40
CA PRO A 7 -3.26 -19.29 31.05
C PRO A 7 -2.30 -20.08 30.15
N GLU A 8 -2.14 -21.39 30.41
CA GLU A 8 -1.26 -22.28 29.66
C GLU A 8 -1.74 -22.45 28.21
N PHE A 9 -3.06 -22.52 28.00
CA PHE A 9 -3.61 -22.57 26.65
C PHE A 9 -3.46 -21.24 25.91
N LYS A 10 -3.59 -20.10 26.60
CA LYS A 10 -3.32 -18.77 26.01
C LYS A 10 -1.84 -18.63 25.61
N GLU A 11 -0.93 -19.09 26.46
CA GLU A 11 0.51 -19.09 26.19
C GLU A 11 0.87 -20.02 25.02
N PHE A 12 0.28 -21.21 24.98
CA PHE A 12 0.39 -22.12 23.84
C PHE A 12 -0.12 -21.45 22.54
N MET A 13 -1.32 -20.87 22.58
CA MET A 13 -1.93 -20.17 21.43
C MET A 13 -1.06 -19.01 20.94
N GLU A 14 -0.44 -18.23 21.82
CA GLU A 14 0.50 -17.18 21.43
C GLU A 14 1.81 -17.77 20.89
N SER A 15 2.28 -18.93 21.40
CA SER A 15 3.50 -19.59 20.91
C SER A 15 3.37 -20.21 19.52
N VAL A 16 2.17 -20.64 19.13
CA VAL A 16 1.88 -21.23 17.80
C VAL A 16 1.30 -20.21 16.82
N LYS A 17 1.11 -18.96 17.26
CA LYS A 17 0.60 -17.88 16.43
C LYS A 17 1.57 -17.59 15.31
N PHE A 18 1.06 -17.52 14.09
CA PHE A 18 1.85 -17.12 12.93
C PHE A 18 2.45 -15.73 13.15
N VAL A 19 3.78 -15.66 13.28
CA VAL A 19 4.51 -14.39 13.37
C VAL A 19 4.64 -13.82 11.96
N GLY A 20 3.62 -13.06 11.56
CA GLY A 20 3.59 -12.33 10.30
C GLY A 20 4.51 -11.10 10.29
N PHE A 21 4.37 -10.31 9.23
CA PHE A 21 5.01 -9.00 9.15
C PHE A 21 4.33 -8.01 10.12
N ASP A 22 5.11 -7.40 11.02
CA ASP A 22 4.67 -6.34 11.92
C ASP A 22 5.26 -4.99 11.44
N PRO A 23 4.46 -4.11 10.81
CA PRO A 23 4.97 -2.88 10.23
C PRO A 23 5.48 -1.90 11.30
N VAL A 24 4.98 -1.94 12.54
CA VAL A 24 5.43 -1.05 13.61
C VAL A 24 6.82 -1.47 14.07
N LYS A 25 7.01 -2.75 14.40
CA LYS A 25 8.33 -3.26 14.82
C LYS A 25 9.40 -3.09 13.74
N VAL A 26 9.04 -3.34 12.48
CA VAL A 26 10.00 -3.16 11.36
C VAL A 26 10.31 -1.67 11.14
N LYS A 27 9.32 -0.78 11.25
CA LYS A 27 9.54 0.67 11.20
C LYS A 27 10.51 1.13 12.28
N ASP A 28 10.28 0.72 13.53
CA ASP A 28 11.14 1.09 14.66
C ASP A 28 12.57 0.57 14.47
N SER A 29 12.70 -0.67 13.98
CA SER A 29 14.00 -1.27 13.65
C SER A 29 14.73 -0.50 12.54
N LEU A 30 14.02 -0.03 11.52
CA LEU A 30 14.59 0.77 10.44
C LEU A 30 15.03 2.15 10.92
N MET A 31 14.23 2.78 11.79
CA MET A 31 14.53 4.10 12.38
C MET A 31 15.73 4.04 13.34
N ALA A 32 15.98 2.89 13.96
CA ALA A 32 17.13 2.68 14.84
C ALA A 32 18.47 2.50 14.10
N ILE A 33 18.47 2.34 12.77
CA ILE A 33 19.70 2.18 11.99
C ILE A 33 20.48 3.51 11.96
N PRO A 34 21.78 3.53 12.32
CA PRO A 34 22.59 4.74 12.30
C PRO A 34 22.53 5.48 10.96
N GLY A 35 22.29 6.79 11.04
CA GLY A 35 22.17 7.66 9.87
C GLY A 35 20.84 7.52 9.12
N PHE A 36 19.81 6.84 9.66
CA PHE A 36 18.47 6.82 9.08
C PHE A 36 17.98 8.22 8.69
N THR A 37 17.39 8.35 7.50
CA THR A 37 16.71 9.57 7.07
C THR A 37 15.33 9.24 6.50
N TYR A 38 14.40 10.19 6.56
CA TYR A 38 13.09 10.02 5.94
C TYR A 38 13.19 10.05 4.41
N GLU A 39 14.17 10.78 3.88
CA GLU A 39 14.52 10.86 2.46
C GLU A 39 14.87 9.47 1.89
N ASP A 40 15.56 8.63 2.66
CA ASP A 40 15.84 7.25 2.28
C ASP A 40 14.55 6.44 2.09
N MET A 41 13.55 6.65 2.96
CA MET A 41 12.26 5.96 2.87
C MET A 41 11.43 6.45 1.67
N CYS A 42 11.51 7.76 1.38
CA CYS A 42 10.97 8.35 0.16
C CYS A 42 11.63 7.76 -1.10
N ALA A 43 12.95 7.59 -1.10
CA ALA A 43 13.69 6.97 -2.21
C ALA A 43 13.31 5.48 -2.37
N CYS A 44 13.25 4.72 -1.27
CA CYS A 44 12.82 3.33 -1.29
C CYS A 44 11.39 3.18 -1.84
N SER A 45 10.46 4.02 -1.37
CA SER A 45 9.08 4.05 -1.85
C SER A 45 8.98 4.43 -3.33
N TYR A 46 9.81 5.36 -3.79
CA TYR A 46 9.88 5.73 -5.21
C TYR A 46 10.36 4.55 -6.08
N PHE A 47 11.40 3.82 -5.66
CA PHE A 47 11.85 2.61 -6.36
C PHE A 47 10.77 1.52 -6.38
N PHE A 48 10.07 1.32 -5.25
CA PHE A 48 8.95 0.40 -5.15
C PHE A 48 7.85 0.73 -6.16
N LEU A 49 7.34 1.95 -6.14
CA LEU A 49 6.25 2.40 -7.00
C LEU A 49 6.62 2.34 -8.49
N SER A 50 7.88 2.63 -8.84
CA SER A 50 8.33 2.72 -10.23
C SER A 50 8.75 1.37 -10.84
N LYS A 51 9.30 0.45 -10.02
CA LYS A 51 9.99 -0.74 -10.53
C LYS A 51 9.70 -2.04 -9.75
N GLY A 52 8.90 -1.98 -8.69
CA GLY A 52 8.55 -3.12 -7.85
C GLY A 52 9.65 -3.49 -6.85
N THR A 53 9.75 -4.78 -6.51
CA THR A 53 10.61 -5.27 -5.40
C THR A 53 11.88 -6.00 -5.84
N ASN A 54 12.04 -6.34 -7.12
CA ASN A 54 13.19 -7.13 -7.59
C ASN A 54 14.44 -6.25 -7.77
N LEU A 55 15.26 -6.14 -6.72
CA LEU A 55 16.43 -5.25 -6.64
C LEU A 55 17.43 -5.50 -7.77
N THR A 56 17.71 -6.77 -8.12
CA THR A 56 18.63 -7.12 -9.21
C THR A 56 18.15 -6.56 -10.54
N ARG A 57 16.87 -6.74 -10.85
CA ARG A 57 16.26 -6.22 -12.09
C ARG A 57 16.23 -4.69 -12.10
N ILE A 58 16.04 -4.06 -10.94
CA ILE A 58 16.06 -2.59 -10.80
C ILE A 58 17.47 -2.08 -11.12
N LEU A 59 18.50 -2.59 -10.45
CA LEU A 59 19.89 -2.16 -10.62
C LEU A 59 20.42 -2.27 -12.05
N GLN A 60 19.94 -3.25 -12.82
CA GLN A 60 20.29 -3.43 -14.24
C GLN A 60 19.75 -2.31 -15.14
N LYS A 61 18.67 -1.63 -14.73
CA LYS A 61 17.96 -0.61 -15.52
C LYS A 61 18.24 0.83 -15.07
N LEU A 62 19.00 1.01 -14.00
CA LEU A 62 19.33 2.33 -13.46
C LEU A 62 20.60 2.88 -14.10
N ASN A 63 20.62 4.21 -14.25
CA ASN A 63 21.86 4.93 -14.56
C ASN A 63 22.86 4.81 -13.40
N PRO A 64 24.17 5.09 -13.62
CA PRO A 64 25.20 4.90 -12.59
C PRO A 64 24.95 5.66 -11.28
N SER A 65 24.38 6.88 -11.36
CA SER A 65 24.09 7.67 -10.16
C SER A 65 23.02 7.00 -9.29
N ARG A 66 21.87 6.64 -9.89
CA ARG A 66 20.77 5.99 -9.19
C ARG A 66 21.10 4.57 -8.75
N LYS A 67 21.97 3.88 -9.50
CA LYS A 67 22.49 2.57 -9.11
C LYS A 67 23.28 2.65 -7.81
N ARG A 68 24.19 3.62 -7.67
CA ARG A 68 24.96 3.85 -6.43
C ARG A 68 24.04 4.18 -5.25
N GLU A 69 23.05 5.03 -5.47
CA GLU A 69 22.05 5.37 -4.46
C GLU A 69 21.29 4.13 -3.97
N LEU A 70 20.73 3.32 -4.87
CA LEU A 70 20.03 2.09 -4.49
C LEU A 70 20.97 1.07 -3.81
N GLN A 71 22.22 0.94 -4.26
CA GLN A 71 23.20 0.06 -3.59
C GLN A 71 23.52 0.51 -2.16
N GLY A 72 23.59 1.83 -1.93
CA GLY A 72 23.71 2.42 -0.60
C GLY A 72 22.52 2.05 0.29
N LEU A 73 21.30 2.23 -0.22
CA LEU A 73 20.06 1.85 0.49
C LEU A 73 20.00 0.35 0.79
N ILE A 74 20.36 -0.50 -0.18
CA ILE A 74 20.40 -1.96 0.00
C ILE A 74 21.35 -2.34 1.12
N SER A 75 22.55 -1.76 1.13
CA SER A 75 23.58 -2.06 2.14
C SER A 75 23.18 -1.55 3.53
N LYS A 76 22.63 -0.34 3.59
CA LYS A 76 22.25 0.33 4.84
C LYS A 76 21.06 -0.34 5.53
N TYR A 77 20.04 -0.71 4.77
CA TYR A 77 18.78 -1.27 5.31
C TYR A 77 18.64 -2.78 5.14
N ASN A 78 19.70 -3.45 4.66
CA ASN A 78 19.71 -4.87 4.33
C ASN A 78 18.51 -5.28 3.45
N LEU A 79 18.27 -4.51 2.39
CA LEU A 79 17.10 -4.72 1.53
C LEU A 79 17.23 -6.03 0.74
N VAL A 80 16.15 -6.81 0.71
CA VAL A 80 16.05 -8.04 -0.06
C VAL A 80 14.89 -8.00 -1.06
N SER A 81 14.98 -8.81 -2.12
CA SER A 81 13.94 -8.85 -3.17
C SER A 81 12.74 -9.71 -2.82
N LYS A 82 12.94 -10.73 -1.98
CA LYS A 82 11.92 -11.72 -1.60
C LYS A 82 11.82 -11.81 -0.09
N ILE A 83 10.62 -12.05 0.40
CA ILE A 83 10.37 -12.30 1.81
C ILE A 83 10.87 -13.72 2.13
N ASN A 84 11.94 -13.81 2.90
CA ASN A 84 12.51 -15.07 3.39
C ASN A 84 12.38 -15.21 4.92
N SER A 85 11.95 -14.17 5.62
CA SER A 85 11.68 -14.18 7.06
C SER A 85 10.67 -13.07 7.43
N PRO A 86 10.06 -13.13 8.63
CA PRO A 86 9.21 -12.03 9.13
C PRO A 86 9.95 -10.70 9.24
N ALA A 87 11.26 -10.73 9.53
CA ALA A 87 12.12 -9.54 9.64
C ALA A 87 12.70 -9.04 8.31
N ALA A 88 12.53 -9.79 7.22
CA ALA A 88 13.07 -9.42 5.91
C ALA A 88 12.59 -8.03 5.47
N VAL A 89 13.51 -7.14 5.11
CA VAL A 89 13.17 -5.78 4.67
C VAL A 89 13.13 -5.77 3.14
N THR A 90 11.93 -5.66 2.57
CA THR A 90 11.75 -5.47 1.13
C THR A 90 11.28 -4.05 0.84
N LEU A 91 11.44 -3.56 -0.39
CA LEU A 91 10.91 -2.25 -0.79
C LEU A 91 9.39 -2.13 -0.52
N ALA A 92 8.62 -3.20 -0.69
CA ALA A 92 7.19 -3.23 -0.38
C ALA A 92 6.91 -3.13 1.13
N ARG A 93 7.72 -3.78 1.97
CA ARG A 93 7.59 -3.68 3.44
C ARG A 93 8.00 -2.29 3.93
N VAL A 94 9.03 -1.68 3.34
CA VAL A 94 9.37 -0.28 3.60
C VAL A 94 8.18 0.63 3.27
N ALA A 95 7.54 0.45 2.10
CA ALA A 95 6.35 1.21 1.74
C ALA A 95 5.19 1.02 2.75
N GLY A 96 4.99 -0.20 3.26
CA GLY A 96 3.99 -0.47 4.32
C GLY A 96 4.36 0.10 5.71
N CYS A 97 5.64 0.24 6.03
CA CYS A 97 6.12 0.88 7.25
C CYS A 97 6.07 2.42 7.17
N PHE A 98 6.24 2.98 5.97
CA PHE A 98 6.30 4.43 5.72
C PHE A 98 5.26 4.87 4.67
N PRO A 99 3.97 4.67 4.94
CA PRO A 99 2.91 4.97 3.96
C PRO A 99 2.81 6.47 3.61
N LEU A 100 3.25 7.39 4.48
CA LEU A 100 3.33 8.82 4.16
C LEU A 100 4.36 9.11 3.06
N ALA A 101 5.48 8.40 3.03
CA ALA A 101 6.47 8.52 1.97
C ALA A 101 5.91 8.05 0.62
N VAL A 102 5.06 7.02 0.65
CA VAL A 102 4.29 6.56 -0.52
C VAL A 102 3.32 7.65 -0.97
N LEU A 103 2.53 8.21 -0.05
CA LEU A 103 1.56 9.26 -0.34
C LEU A 103 2.22 10.50 -0.97
N GLU A 104 3.36 10.94 -0.43
CA GLU A 104 4.12 12.06 -0.99
C GLU A 104 4.61 11.80 -2.42
N ASN A 105 5.12 10.60 -2.68
CA ASN A 105 5.53 10.20 -4.03
C ASN A 105 4.34 10.16 -4.99
N LEU A 106 3.19 9.64 -4.55
CA LEU A 106 1.96 9.59 -5.36
C LEU A 106 1.37 10.98 -5.62
N LYS A 107 1.49 11.93 -4.68
CA LYS A 107 1.09 13.33 -4.92
C LYS A 107 1.95 14.03 -5.96
N LYS A 108 3.24 13.73 -5.97
CA LYS A 108 4.22 14.23 -6.95
C LYS A 108 4.26 13.38 -8.22
N TYR A 109 3.41 12.35 -8.33
CA TYR A 109 3.38 11.43 -9.45
C TYR A 109 3.20 12.18 -10.76
N ARG A 110 4.09 11.86 -11.69
CA ARG A 110 3.98 12.21 -13.10
C ARG A 110 4.43 11.00 -13.92
N GLU A 111 3.61 10.61 -14.90
CA GLU A 111 3.85 9.38 -15.67
C GLU A 111 5.20 9.38 -16.39
N ASP A 112 5.65 10.55 -16.85
CA ASP A 112 6.96 10.75 -17.50
C ASP A 112 8.16 10.55 -16.56
N ARG A 113 7.96 10.69 -15.25
CA ARG A 113 9.03 10.64 -14.24
C ARG A 113 8.98 9.40 -13.36
N MET A 114 7.80 8.84 -13.13
CA MET A 114 7.59 7.65 -12.32
C MET A 114 6.78 6.66 -13.16
N PRO A 115 7.39 5.91 -14.09
CA PRO A 115 6.66 5.00 -14.94
C PRO A 115 6.08 3.87 -14.08
N ARG A 116 4.78 3.61 -14.23
CA ARG A 116 4.07 2.55 -13.50
C ARG A 116 3.47 1.52 -14.42
N PRO A 117 3.26 0.28 -13.95
CA PRO A 117 2.65 -0.77 -14.76
C PRO A 117 1.22 -0.43 -15.17
N VAL A 118 0.48 0.26 -14.30
CA VAL A 118 -0.91 0.70 -14.51
C VAL A 118 -0.96 2.22 -14.37
N THR A 119 -1.33 2.91 -15.45
CA THR A 119 -1.47 4.37 -15.52
C THR A 119 -2.82 4.86 -14.99
N GLN A 120 -2.99 6.16 -14.79
CA GLN A 120 -4.30 6.71 -14.40
C GLN A 120 -5.36 6.52 -15.48
N ASP A 121 -4.92 6.56 -16.74
CA ASP A 121 -5.78 6.46 -17.92
C ASP A 121 -6.19 5.02 -18.25
N TYR A 122 -5.56 4.01 -17.64
CA TYR A 122 -5.93 2.60 -17.83
C TYR A 122 -7.41 2.34 -17.55
N PHE A 123 -7.98 3.05 -16.57
CA PHE A 123 -9.36 2.85 -16.15
C PHE A 123 -10.39 3.66 -16.96
N LEU A 124 -9.95 4.59 -17.81
CA LEU A 124 -10.86 5.45 -18.57
C LEU A 124 -11.77 4.69 -19.53
N SER A 125 -11.33 3.53 -20.02
CA SER A 125 -12.16 2.66 -20.86
C SER A 125 -13.34 2.05 -20.11
N PHE A 126 -13.33 2.09 -18.77
CA PHE A 126 -14.37 1.51 -17.92
C PHE A 126 -15.23 2.57 -17.23
N SER A 127 -14.65 3.70 -16.78
CA SER A 127 -15.32 4.60 -15.83
C SER A 127 -15.45 6.07 -16.24
N ARG A 128 -14.96 6.48 -17.42
CA ARG A 128 -14.91 7.90 -17.88
C ARG A 128 -14.22 8.91 -16.91
N VAL A 129 -13.75 8.45 -15.76
CA VAL A 129 -13.10 9.23 -14.69
C VAL A 129 -11.68 8.70 -14.53
N ARG A 130 -10.70 9.61 -14.51
CA ARG A 130 -9.30 9.23 -14.31
C ARG A 130 -9.10 8.65 -12.91
N PHE A 131 -8.32 7.58 -12.81
CA PHE A 131 -8.07 6.96 -11.52
C PHE A 131 -7.24 7.90 -10.61
N PRO A 132 -7.63 8.12 -9.35
CA PRO A 132 -6.94 9.05 -8.45
C PRO A 132 -5.54 8.53 -8.09
N ARG A 133 -4.50 9.32 -8.42
CA ARG A 133 -3.09 8.93 -8.22
C ARG A 133 -2.76 8.47 -6.81
N ILE A 134 -3.37 9.10 -5.81
CA ILE A 134 -3.08 8.82 -4.40
C ILE A 134 -3.60 7.45 -3.95
N LEU A 135 -4.55 6.83 -4.68
CA LEU A 135 -5.07 5.50 -4.35
C LEU A 135 -4.34 4.37 -5.09
N MET A 136 -3.35 4.70 -5.93
CA MET A 136 -2.65 3.74 -6.77
C MET A 136 -1.63 2.89 -5.97
N CYS A 137 -1.84 2.55 -4.70
CA CYS A 137 -0.93 1.67 -3.95
C CYS A 137 -1.61 1.11 -2.71
N ASN A 138 -1.53 -0.20 -2.48
CA ASN A 138 -2.14 -0.84 -1.32
C ASN A 138 -1.65 -0.29 0.04
N ALA A 139 -0.38 0.14 0.13
CA ALA A 139 0.17 0.74 1.35
C ALA A 139 -0.60 2.01 1.81
N ILE A 140 -1.32 2.69 0.90
CA ILE A 140 -2.12 3.87 1.25
C ILE A 140 -3.33 3.50 2.10
N ALA A 141 -3.81 2.26 2.03
CA ALA A 141 -4.95 1.82 2.84
C ALA A 141 -4.70 2.03 4.34
N SER A 142 -3.46 1.94 4.82
CA SER A 142 -3.11 2.17 6.24
C SER A 142 -3.23 3.64 6.69
N LEU A 143 -3.52 4.56 5.76
CA LEU A 143 -3.74 5.99 6.02
C LEU A 143 -5.23 6.37 5.96
N ILE A 144 -6.09 5.46 5.54
CA ILE A 144 -7.54 5.69 5.46
C ILE A 144 -8.13 5.49 6.86
N PRO A 145 -8.98 6.41 7.36
CA PRO A 145 -9.72 6.23 8.63
C PRO A 145 -10.50 4.92 8.63
N ASN A 146 -10.49 4.19 9.75
CA ASN A 146 -11.27 2.97 9.90
C ASN A 146 -12.71 3.23 10.30
N GLU A 147 -12.98 4.40 10.90
CA GLU A 147 -14.28 4.76 11.45
C GLU A 147 -14.86 5.99 10.73
N PRO A 148 -16.19 6.09 10.61
CA PRO A 148 -16.85 7.29 10.08
C PRO A 148 -16.51 8.52 10.93
N PHE A 149 -16.34 9.67 10.29
CA PHE A 149 -16.02 10.92 10.97
C PHE A 149 -16.56 12.11 10.18
N SER A 150 -16.99 13.16 10.89
CA SER A 150 -17.60 14.34 10.28
C SER A 150 -18.75 13.95 9.33
N THR A 151 -18.60 14.14 8.02
CA THR A 151 -19.57 13.78 6.98
C THR A 151 -19.13 12.60 6.12
N VAL A 152 -17.94 12.03 6.37
CA VAL A 152 -17.46 10.80 5.72
C VAL A 152 -18.16 9.61 6.35
N THR A 153 -18.92 8.87 5.55
CA THR A 153 -19.65 7.68 6.00
C THR A 153 -18.82 6.40 5.87
N GLN A 154 -19.25 5.32 6.52
CA GLN A 154 -18.61 4.00 6.33
C GLN A 154 -18.63 3.56 4.86
N SER A 155 -19.75 3.82 4.17
CA SER A 155 -19.90 3.51 2.75
C SER A 155 -18.85 4.24 1.89
N ASP A 156 -18.50 5.49 2.24
CA ASP A 156 -17.48 6.24 1.52
C ASP A 156 -16.08 5.63 1.72
N LEU A 157 -15.75 5.23 2.95
CA LEU A 157 -14.50 4.55 3.27
C LEU A 157 -14.40 3.21 2.52
N ASP A 158 -15.48 2.42 2.53
CA ASP A 158 -15.54 1.13 1.85
C ASP A 158 -15.32 1.27 0.34
N LYS A 159 -15.87 2.33 -0.29
CA LYS A 159 -15.63 2.65 -1.70
C LYS A 159 -14.16 2.95 -1.98
N ILE A 160 -13.52 3.73 -1.12
CA ILE A 160 -12.09 4.07 -1.26
C ILE A 160 -11.23 2.80 -1.15
N ILE A 161 -11.51 1.95 -0.16
CA ILE A 161 -10.80 0.68 0.02
C ILE A 161 -11.01 -0.25 -1.18
N ALA A 162 -12.24 -0.36 -1.68
CA ALA A 162 -12.53 -1.14 -2.88
C ALA A 162 -11.76 -0.64 -4.12
N LEU A 163 -11.63 0.68 -4.29
CA LEU A 163 -10.82 1.25 -5.39
C LEU A 163 -9.33 0.91 -5.26
N ILE A 164 -8.75 1.01 -4.05
CA ILE A 164 -7.36 0.59 -3.80
C ILE A 164 -7.19 -0.90 -4.11
N THR A 165 -8.16 -1.74 -3.76
CA THR A 165 -8.19 -3.17 -4.07
C THR A 165 -8.23 -3.42 -5.57
N ILE A 166 -9.11 -2.75 -6.31
CA ILE A 166 -9.22 -2.87 -7.78
C ILE A 166 -7.89 -2.48 -8.45
N TYR A 167 -7.29 -1.36 -8.05
CA TYR A 167 -5.98 -0.96 -8.58
C TYR A 167 -4.92 -2.04 -8.33
N SER A 168 -4.83 -2.52 -7.09
CA SER A 168 -3.85 -3.52 -6.68
C SER A 168 -4.06 -4.85 -7.40
N ALA A 169 -5.32 -5.24 -7.64
CA ALA A 169 -5.68 -6.42 -8.42
C ALA A 169 -5.15 -6.32 -9.86
N VAL A 170 -5.43 -5.20 -10.54
CA VAL A 170 -4.93 -4.94 -11.90
C VAL A 170 -3.41 -4.91 -11.93
N GLU A 171 -2.77 -4.14 -11.04
CA GLU A 171 -1.30 -4.01 -10.99
C GLU A 171 -0.63 -5.36 -10.79
N SER A 172 -1.23 -6.25 -10.00
CA SER A 172 -0.69 -7.58 -9.74
C SER A 172 -0.56 -8.45 -11.00
N THR A 173 -1.40 -8.24 -12.03
CA THR A 173 -1.30 -8.98 -13.31
C THR A 173 -0.03 -8.60 -14.10
N PHE A 174 0.44 -7.35 -13.95
CA PHE A 174 1.66 -6.88 -14.58
C PHE A 174 2.91 -7.31 -13.82
N LEU A 175 2.82 -7.35 -12.48
CA LEU A 175 3.94 -7.64 -11.60
C LEU A 175 4.14 -9.14 -11.34
N ASN A 176 3.06 -9.92 -11.28
CA ASN A 176 3.10 -11.35 -10.97
C ASN A 176 2.58 -12.19 -12.14
N ARG A 177 3.43 -13.08 -12.66
CA ARG A 177 3.08 -13.93 -13.81
C ARG A 177 1.92 -14.87 -13.49
N GLU A 178 1.87 -15.39 -12.26
CA GLU A 178 0.82 -16.32 -11.79
C GLU A 178 -0.56 -15.66 -11.69
N HIS A 179 -0.62 -14.33 -11.74
CA HIS A 179 -1.86 -13.57 -11.67
C HIS A 179 -2.44 -13.24 -13.04
N ARG A 180 -1.69 -13.45 -14.14
CA ARG A 180 -2.13 -13.05 -15.49
C ARG A 180 -3.32 -13.84 -16.00
N ASP A 181 -3.41 -15.10 -15.59
CA ASP A 181 -4.44 -16.03 -16.06
C ASP A 181 -5.62 -16.15 -15.06
N LYS A 182 -5.59 -15.38 -13.96
CA LYS A 182 -6.64 -15.36 -12.96
C LYS A 182 -7.81 -14.48 -13.41
N SER A 183 -9.01 -14.88 -13.03
CA SER A 183 -10.21 -14.07 -13.23
C SER A 183 -10.16 -12.79 -12.39
N LYS A 184 -10.93 -11.77 -12.78
CA LYS A 184 -11.00 -10.50 -12.02
C LYS A 184 -11.50 -10.69 -10.59
N PRO A 185 -12.52 -11.52 -10.31
CA PRO A 185 -12.93 -11.81 -8.93
C PRO A 185 -11.82 -12.46 -8.10
N GLU A 186 -11.07 -13.41 -8.66
CA GLU A 186 -9.93 -14.02 -7.96
C GLU A 186 -8.83 -12.98 -7.66
N LEU A 187 -8.52 -12.11 -8.63
CA LEU A 187 -7.55 -11.03 -8.44
C LEU A 187 -7.99 -10.04 -7.36
N TYR A 188 -9.29 -9.69 -7.35
CA TYR A 188 -9.87 -8.85 -6.33
C TYR A 188 -9.71 -9.48 -4.95
N CYS A 189 -10.08 -10.76 -4.77
CA CYS A 189 -9.94 -11.47 -3.49
C CYS A 189 -8.49 -11.54 -2.98
N ILE A 190 -7.53 -11.79 -3.89
CA ILE A 190 -6.10 -11.80 -3.56
C ILE A 190 -5.66 -10.40 -3.10
N ALA A 191 -6.01 -9.36 -3.86
CA ALA A 191 -5.65 -7.99 -3.54
C ALA A 191 -6.30 -7.52 -2.23
N ASP A 192 -7.57 -7.84 -2.02
CA ASP A 192 -8.35 -7.46 -0.83
C ASP A 192 -7.67 -7.96 0.44
N THR A 193 -7.16 -9.18 0.44
CA THR A 193 -6.40 -9.74 1.57
C THR A 193 -5.27 -8.79 2.01
N TYR A 194 -4.47 -8.29 1.07
CA TYR A 194 -3.34 -7.40 1.40
C TYR A 194 -3.79 -5.97 1.74
N VAL A 195 -4.83 -5.46 1.06
CA VAL A 195 -5.37 -4.12 1.32
C VAL A 195 -6.02 -4.06 2.69
N GLN A 196 -6.80 -5.07 3.08
CA GLN A 196 -7.42 -5.17 4.40
C GLN A 196 -6.39 -5.26 5.52
N LEU A 197 -5.28 -6.00 5.31
CA LEU A 197 -4.17 -6.04 6.26
C LEU A 197 -3.52 -4.66 6.44
N ALA A 198 -3.34 -3.91 5.35
CA ALA A 198 -2.82 -2.55 5.44
C ALA A 198 -3.83 -1.60 6.11
N TYR A 199 -5.11 -1.68 5.75
CA TYR A 199 -6.19 -0.86 6.34
C TYR A 199 -6.28 -1.03 7.86
N LYS A 200 -6.21 -2.27 8.34
CA LYS A 200 -6.26 -2.61 9.77
C LYS A 200 -4.92 -2.40 10.51
N SER A 201 -3.90 -1.87 9.85
CA SER A 201 -2.57 -1.67 10.44
C SER A 201 -2.56 -0.67 11.59
N SER A 202 -1.78 -0.90 12.64
CA SER A 202 -1.59 0.05 13.74
C SER A 202 -0.52 1.12 13.47
N ILE A 203 -0.03 1.25 12.23
CA ILE A 203 1.07 2.17 11.88
C ILE A 203 0.74 3.65 12.09
N LYS A 204 -0.56 3.99 12.05
CA LYS A 204 -1.14 5.31 12.31
C LYS A 204 -2.38 5.15 13.17
N SER A 205 -2.51 6.01 14.19
CA SER A 205 -3.73 6.06 15.00
C SER A 205 -4.93 6.52 14.18
N GLU A 206 -6.14 6.27 14.69
CA GLU A 206 -7.36 6.71 14.01
C GLU A 206 -7.42 8.24 13.90
N GLU A 207 -7.01 8.95 14.95
CA GLU A 207 -6.94 10.41 14.98
C GLU A 207 -5.95 10.94 13.94
N GLU A 208 -4.79 10.30 13.80
CA GLU A 208 -3.82 10.67 12.76
C GLU A 208 -4.39 10.46 11.35
N ARG A 209 -5.10 9.34 11.12
CA ARG A 209 -5.73 9.06 9.81
C ARG A 209 -6.80 10.10 9.47
N GLN A 210 -7.67 10.42 10.42
CA GLN A 210 -8.70 11.45 10.23
C GLN A 210 -8.08 12.82 10.00
N ALA A 211 -7.04 13.17 10.75
CA ALA A 211 -6.29 14.41 10.56
C ALA A 211 -5.71 14.54 9.14
N LEU A 212 -5.17 13.45 8.57
CA LEU A 212 -4.68 13.48 7.19
C LEU A 212 -5.79 13.86 6.20
N VAL A 213 -7.01 13.34 6.38
CA VAL A 213 -8.14 13.71 5.52
C VAL A 213 -8.54 15.17 5.74
N ILE A 214 -8.69 15.60 6.99
CA ILE A 214 -9.07 16.99 7.36
C ILE A 214 -8.07 18.01 6.82
N TYR A 215 -6.77 17.71 6.88
CA TYR A 215 -5.71 18.57 6.37
C TYR A 215 -5.45 18.40 4.86
N GLY A 216 -6.43 17.87 4.11
CA GLY A 216 -6.42 17.83 2.66
C GLY A 216 -5.36 16.89 2.07
N GLN A 217 -4.86 15.92 2.83
CA GLN A 217 -3.88 14.98 2.28
C GLN A 217 -4.47 14.07 1.22
N PHE A 218 -5.81 13.95 1.19
CA PHE A 218 -6.59 13.18 0.22
C PHE A 218 -7.42 14.06 -0.74
N ALA A 219 -7.03 15.32 -0.94
CA ALA A 219 -7.72 16.23 -1.86
C ALA A 219 -7.90 15.61 -3.27
N GLY A 220 -9.08 15.79 -3.84
CA GLY A 220 -9.56 15.15 -5.06
C GLY A 220 -10.13 13.74 -4.87
N VAL A 221 -9.99 13.15 -3.68
CA VAL A 221 -10.69 11.91 -3.28
C VAL A 221 -11.71 12.22 -2.21
N ILE A 222 -11.28 12.86 -1.13
CA ILE A 222 -12.16 13.43 -0.12
C ILE A 222 -11.86 14.92 -0.06
N ASP A 223 -12.87 15.74 -0.32
CA ASP A 223 -12.77 17.19 -0.33
C ASP A 223 -13.72 17.75 0.74
N ASN A 224 -13.19 18.57 1.66
CA ASN A 224 -13.94 19.12 2.78
C ASN A 224 -14.71 18.06 3.60
N CYS A 225 -14.05 16.92 3.87
CA CYS A 225 -14.63 15.76 4.56
C CYS A 225 -15.84 15.12 3.86
N VAL A 226 -16.01 15.31 2.55
CA VAL A 226 -17.03 14.64 1.73
C VAL A 226 -16.35 13.87 0.61
N LEU A 227 -16.82 12.64 0.34
CA LEU A 227 -16.33 11.86 -0.81
C LEU A 227 -16.62 12.61 -2.11
N ASN A 228 -15.59 12.77 -2.94
CA ASN A 228 -15.76 13.41 -4.23
C ASN A 228 -16.74 12.57 -5.10
N PRO A 229 -17.81 13.17 -5.67
CA PRO A 229 -18.81 12.44 -6.46
C PRO A 229 -18.24 11.69 -7.67
N GLU A 230 -17.13 12.18 -8.26
CA GLU A 230 -16.45 11.47 -9.35
C GLU A 230 -15.82 10.17 -8.87
N ILE A 231 -15.32 10.14 -7.63
CA ILE A 231 -14.77 8.91 -7.02
C ILE A 231 -15.88 7.92 -6.70
N SER A 232 -17.04 8.37 -6.24
CA SER A 232 -18.19 7.47 -6.07
C SER A 232 -18.60 6.85 -7.40
N ARG A 233 -18.72 7.64 -8.48
CA ARG A 233 -19.05 7.11 -9.81
C ARG A 233 -17.99 6.15 -10.33
N LEU A 234 -16.71 6.50 -10.16
CA LEU A 234 -15.58 5.64 -10.51
C LEU A 234 -15.68 4.28 -9.80
N HIS A 235 -16.01 4.26 -8.50
CA HIS A 235 -16.24 3.02 -7.78
C HIS A 235 -17.38 2.20 -8.39
N ASP A 236 -18.54 2.82 -8.61
CA ASP A 236 -19.74 2.12 -9.07
C ASP A 236 -19.55 1.54 -10.48
N ASP A 237 -18.85 2.27 -11.36
CA ASP A 237 -18.48 1.80 -12.70
C ASP A 237 -17.49 0.62 -12.64
N LEU A 238 -16.49 0.67 -11.77
CA LEU A 238 -15.44 -0.35 -11.73
C LEU A 238 -15.85 -1.61 -10.95
N ILE A 239 -16.63 -1.49 -9.89
CA ILE A 239 -16.90 -2.62 -8.98
C ILE A 239 -17.67 -3.75 -9.67
N THR A 240 -18.61 -3.39 -10.57
CA THR A 240 -19.39 -4.34 -11.39
C THR A 240 -18.49 -5.15 -12.31
N HIS A 241 -17.36 -4.59 -12.77
CA HIS A 241 -16.42 -5.29 -13.64
C HIS A 241 -15.48 -6.24 -12.91
N PHE A 242 -15.38 -6.16 -11.57
CA PHE A 242 -14.40 -6.92 -10.79
C PHE A 242 -15.01 -7.91 -9.80
N LYS A 243 -16.28 -7.74 -9.41
CA LYS A 243 -16.97 -8.66 -8.51
C LYS A 243 -17.87 -9.68 -9.22
N ASP A 244 -18.26 -9.41 -10.46
CA ASP A 244 -19.03 -10.32 -11.33
C ASP A 244 -18.07 -11.16 -12.21
#